data_AF-A0A3D2REG3-F1
#
_entry.id   AF-A0A3D2REG3-F1
#
_cell.length_a   1.000
_cell.length_b   1.000
_cell.length_c   1.000
_cell.angle_alpha   90.00
_cell.angle_beta   90.00
_cell.angle_gamma   90.00
#
_symmetry.space_group_name_H-M   'P 1'
#
loop_
_entity.id
_entity.type
_entity.pdbx_description
1 polymer ?
#
loop_
_entity_poly.entity_id
_entity_poly.type
_entity_poly.pdbx_seq_one_letter_code
_entity_poly.pdbx_strand_id
1 'polypeptide(L)'
;MEFETTDPAEALKQIRVNREIFRALRRVVLERQRTTVYDINGDAYVVQGVGWETKGIGKFLHGVGASFDPSKVNLAPLTGEEKEYRVVKSDPWGQDRIL
;
A
#
# COMPACT_ATOMS: atom_id res chain seq x y z
N MET A 1 2.18 9.83 9.04
CA MET A 1 3.07 10.48 8.06
C MET A 1 2.31 10.62 6.76
N GLU A 2 2.50 11.70 6.01
CA GLU A 2 1.78 11.98 4.77
C GLU A 2 2.75 12.29 3.63
N PHE A 3 2.44 11.82 2.42
CA PHE A 3 3.24 11.99 1.22
C PHE A 3 2.33 12.13 0.00
N GLU A 4 2.65 13.06 -0.90
CA GLU A 4 1.86 13.29 -2.11
C GLU A 4 2.60 12.78 -3.33
N THR A 5 1.95 11.92 -4.12
CA THR A 5 2.44 11.48 -5.43
C THR A 5 1.29 10.87 -6.23
N THR A 6 1.36 10.94 -7.56
CA THR A 6 0.44 10.19 -8.44
C THR A 6 1.07 8.91 -8.99
N ASP A 7 2.34 8.63 -8.64
CA ASP A 7 3.07 7.45 -9.06
C ASP A 7 3.11 6.39 -7.93
N PRO A 8 2.44 5.23 -8.11
CA PRO A 8 2.50 4.14 -7.16
C PRO A 8 3.91 3.58 -6.93
N ALA A 9 4.82 3.69 -7.91
CA ALA A 9 6.20 3.24 -7.74
C ALA A 9 6.97 4.14 -6.77
N GLU A 10 6.82 5.46 -6.88
CA GLU A 10 7.42 6.41 -5.95
C GLU A 10 6.82 6.29 -4.55
N ALA A 11 5.51 6.10 -4.44
CA ALA A 11 4.85 5.81 -3.16
C ALA A 11 5.45 4.56 -2.48
N LEU A 12 5.67 3.49 -3.26
CA LEU A 12 6.26 2.26 -2.76
C LEU A 12 7.69 2.47 -2.28
N LYS A 13 8.51 3.17 -3.08
CA LYS A 13 9.89 3.50 -2.73
C LYS A 13 9.94 4.28 -1.43
N GLN A 14 9.06 5.26 -1.25
CA GLN A 14 9.05 6.07 -0.05
C GLN A 14 8.65 5.27 1.20
N ILE A 15 7.68 4.35 1.09
CA ILE A 15 7.35 3.43 2.19
C ILE A 15 8.56 2.56 2.54
N ARG A 16 9.30 2.06 1.54
CA ARG A 16 10.52 1.25 1.78
C ARG A 16 11.62 2.04 2.47
N VAL A 17 11.84 3.31 2.11
CA VAL A 17 12.85 4.18 2.73
C VAL A 17 12.50 4.45 4.19
N ASN A 18 11.22 4.62 4.51
CA ASN A 18 10.74 4.89 5.87
C ASN A 18 10.46 3.61 6.67
N ARG A 19 10.88 2.43 6.19
CA ARG A 19 10.56 1.13 6.82
C ARG A 19 11.05 0.99 8.26
N GLU A 20 12.07 1.72 8.67
CA GLU A 20 12.60 1.65 10.04
C GLU A 20 11.73 2.40 11.03
N ILE A 21 10.88 3.31 10.53
CA ILE A 21 9.92 4.08 11.32
C ILE A 21 8.67 3.25 11.59
N PHE A 22 8.32 2.34 10.68
CA PHE A 22 7.15 1.45 10.81
C PHE A 22 7.57 0.05 11.26
N ARG A 23 6.74 -0.61 12.08
CA ARG A 23 6.93 -2.04 12.34
C ARG A 23 6.42 -2.87 11.14
N ALA A 24 6.05 -4.12 11.39
CA ALA A 24 5.43 -4.95 10.37
C ALA A 24 4.12 -4.33 9.86
N LEU A 25 4.00 -4.18 8.55
CA LEU A 25 2.79 -3.71 7.90
C LEU A 25 1.64 -4.71 8.15
N ARG A 26 0.44 -4.19 8.39
CA ARG A 26 -0.75 -4.97 8.78
C ARG A 26 -1.85 -4.93 7.73
N ARG A 27 -2.18 -3.74 7.22
CA ARG A 27 -3.26 -3.56 6.24
C ARG A 27 -3.04 -2.32 5.40
N VAL A 28 -3.70 -2.29 4.24
CA VAL A 28 -3.74 -1.16 3.30
C VAL A 28 -5.18 -0.82 3.04
N VAL A 29 -5.54 0.45 3.21
CA VAL A 29 -6.85 1.01 2.84
C VAL A 29 -6.66 1.84 1.58
N LEU A 30 -7.46 1.55 0.55
CA LEU A 30 -7.35 2.14 -0.77
C LEU A 30 -8.66 2.87 -1.11
N GLU A 31 -8.60 4.19 -1.08
CA GLU A 31 -9.65 5.10 -1.52
C GLU A 31 -9.43 5.45 -3.00
N ARG A 32 -10.25 6.35 -3.56
CA ARG A 32 -10.21 6.72 -4.98
C ARG A 32 -8.87 7.29 -5.43
N GLN A 33 -8.32 8.23 -4.66
CA GLN A 33 -7.04 8.89 -4.93
C GLN A 33 -6.17 8.97 -3.67
N ARG A 34 -6.43 8.11 -2.69
CA ARG A 34 -5.70 8.08 -1.44
C ARG A 34 -5.47 6.65 -1.00
N THR A 35 -4.30 6.40 -0.44
CA THR A 35 -3.94 5.10 0.15
C THR A 35 -3.44 5.33 1.57
N THR A 36 -3.95 4.56 2.52
CA THR A 36 -3.41 4.55 3.88
C THR A 36 -2.84 3.17 4.19
N VAL A 37 -1.56 3.12 4.53
CA VAL A 37 -0.87 1.90 4.97
C VAL A 37 -0.74 1.93 6.48
N TYR A 38 -1.17 0.85 7.13
CA TYR A 38 -1.11 0.71 8.59
C TYR A 38 -0.11 -0.37 8.98
N ASP A 39 0.64 -0.12 10.04
CA ASP A 39 1.45 -1.13 10.70
C ASP A 39 0.68 -1.89 11.80
N ILE A 40 1.36 -2.80 12.49
CA ILE A 40 0.78 -3.60 13.57
C ILE A 40 0.40 -2.78 14.81
N ASN A 41 1.07 -1.65 15.06
CA ASN A 41 0.77 -0.75 16.17
C ASN A 41 -0.39 0.21 15.85
N GLY A 42 -0.77 0.31 14.57
CA GLY A 42 -1.80 1.22 14.09
C GLY A 42 -1.24 2.54 13.58
N ASP A 43 0.08 2.68 13.48
CA ASP A 43 0.70 3.84 12.86
C ASP A 43 0.36 3.88 11.38
N ALA A 44 -0.01 5.07 10.90
CA ALA A 44 -0.51 5.28 9.55
C ALA A 44 0.47 6.07 8.67
N TYR A 45 0.68 5.55 7.47
CA TYR A 45 1.34 6.22 6.37
C TYR A 45 0.32 6.51 5.27
N VAL A 46 0.08 7.79 5.00
CA VAL A 46 -0.91 8.25 4.01
C VAL A 46 -0.20 8.68 2.75
N VAL A 47 -0.65 8.16 1.61
CA VAL A 47 -0.27 8.60 0.26
C VAL A 47 -1.46 9.29 -0.39
N GLN A 48 -1.33 10.57 -0.68
CA GLN A 48 -2.29 11.32 -1.49
C GLN A 48 -1.92 11.20 -2.97
N GLY A 49 -2.91 11.10 -3.86
CA GLY A 49 -2.75 10.95 -5.31
C GLY A 49 -2.64 9.51 -5.81
N VAL A 50 -2.45 8.53 -4.91
CA VAL A 50 -2.45 7.11 -5.22
C VAL A 50 -3.69 6.45 -4.64
N GLY A 51 -4.56 5.91 -5.48
CA GLY A 51 -5.77 5.19 -5.09
C GLY A 51 -6.14 4.09 -6.08
N TRP A 52 -7.38 3.59 -6.01
CA TRP A 52 -7.82 2.49 -6.88
C TRP A 52 -7.94 2.89 -8.36
N GLU A 53 -8.07 4.18 -8.67
CA GLU A 53 -8.04 4.66 -10.08
C GLU A 53 -6.61 4.77 -10.64
N THR A 54 -5.59 4.69 -9.78
CA THR A 54 -4.20 4.94 -10.19
C THR A 54 -3.63 3.73 -10.95
N LYS A 55 -3.20 3.96 -12.20
CA LYS A 55 -2.57 2.93 -13.02
C LYS A 55 -1.35 2.35 -12.31
N GLY A 56 -1.31 1.02 -12.19
CA GLY A 56 -0.19 0.32 -11.56
C GLY A 56 -0.35 0.08 -10.05
N ILE A 57 -1.50 0.43 -9.46
CA ILE A 57 -1.76 0.19 -8.03
C ILE A 57 -1.59 -1.28 -7.60
N GLY A 58 -1.88 -2.24 -8.49
CA GLY A 58 -1.62 -3.66 -8.20
C GLY A 58 -0.14 -3.97 -7.93
N LYS A 59 0.80 -3.28 -8.61
CA LYS A 59 2.24 -3.45 -8.34
C LYS A 59 2.62 -2.88 -6.98
N PHE A 60 2.02 -1.75 -6.59
CA PHE A 60 2.18 -1.18 -5.26
C PHE A 60 1.67 -2.15 -4.18
N LEU A 61 0.44 -2.67 -4.31
CA LEU A 61 -0.14 -3.64 -3.37
C LEU A 61 0.69 -4.91 -3.25
N HIS A 62 1.17 -5.43 -4.38
CA HIS A 62 2.08 -6.58 -4.39
C HIS A 62 3.39 -6.26 -3.67
N GLY A 63 3.95 -5.08 -3.91
CA GLY A 63 5.15 -4.59 -3.25
C GLY A 63 4.99 -4.58 -1.73
N VAL A 64 3.98 -3.90 -1.21
CA VAL A 64 3.72 -3.84 0.24
C VAL A 64 3.26 -5.17 0.84
N GLY A 65 3.14 -6.24 0.04
CA GLY A 65 2.79 -7.59 0.49
C GLY A 65 1.32 -7.78 0.82
N ALA A 66 0.44 -6.94 0.26
CA ALA A 66 -1.00 -7.07 0.39
C ALA A 66 -1.54 -8.26 -0.42
N SER A 67 -2.53 -8.95 0.12
CA SER A 67 -3.32 -9.95 -0.60
C SER A 67 -4.49 -9.25 -1.30
N PHE A 68 -4.60 -9.42 -2.62
CA PHE A 68 -5.66 -8.80 -3.42
C PHE A 68 -5.96 -9.64 -4.68
N ASP A 69 -7.14 -9.41 -5.26
CA ASP A 69 -7.52 -9.93 -6.58
C ASP A 69 -7.12 -8.92 -7.67
N PRO A 70 -6.15 -9.25 -8.54
CA PRO A 70 -5.68 -8.32 -9.58
C PRO A 70 -6.76 -7.89 -10.58
N SER A 71 -7.80 -8.72 -10.79
CA SER A 71 -8.89 -8.41 -11.70
C SER A 71 -9.85 -7.35 -11.14
N LYS A 72 -9.83 -7.13 -9.82
CA LYS A 72 -10.77 -6.24 -9.12
C LYS A 72 -10.13 -4.99 -8.56
N VAL A 73 -8.80 -4.89 -8.55
CA VAL A 73 -8.09 -3.80 -7.86
C VAL A 73 -8.46 -2.42 -8.40
N ASN A 74 -8.58 -2.27 -9.73
CA ASN A 74 -8.88 -1.00 -10.39
C ASN A 74 -10.38 -0.68 -10.53
N LEU A 75 -11.27 -1.57 -10.08
CA LEU A 75 -12.71 -1.33 -10.12
C LEU A 75 -13.12 -0.40 -8.97
N ALA A 76 -14.30 0.20 -9.00
CA ALA A 76 -14.84 0.84 -7.81
C ALA A 76 -15.09 -0.20 -6.69
N PRO A 77 -15.04 0.19 -5.39
CA PRO A 77 -15.50 -0.67 -4.31
C PRO A 77 -16.98 -1.06 -4.49
N LEU A 78 -17.35 -2.28 -4.09
CA LEU A 78 -18.74 -2.76 -4.18
C LEU A 78 -19.68 -2.04 -3.21
N THR A 79 -19.14 -1.59 -2.08
CA THR A 79 -19.84 -0.86 -1.02
C THR A 79 -18.89 0.13 -0.36
N GLY A 80 -19.36 1.34 -0.03
CA GLY A 80 -18.53 2.38 0.59
C GLY A 80 -17.59 3.08 -0.40
N GLU A 81 -16.57 3.76 0.12
CA GLU A 81 -15.63 4.59 -0.66
C GLU A 81 -14.21 4.00 -0.73
N GLU A 82 -13.95 2.93 0.03
CA GLU A 82 -12.63 2.37 0.23
C GLU A 82 -12.58 0.85 0.05
N LYS A 83 -11.38 0.34 -0.23
CA LYS A 83 -11.07 -1.09 -0.24
C LYS A 83 -9.98 -1.38 0.78
N GLU A 84 -10.23 -2.34 1.67
CA GLU A 84 -9.23 -2.80 2.62
C GLU A 84 -8.56 -4.09 2.13
N TYR A 85 -7.24 -4.12 2.20
CA TYR A 85 -6.41 -5.28 1.89
C TYR A 85 -5.54 -5.64 3.08
N ARG A 86 -5.53 -6.93 3.42
CA ARG A 86 -4.64 -7.45 4.47
C ARG A 86 -3.22 -7.61 3.93
N VAL A 87 -2.24 -7.15 4.70
CA VAL A 87 -0.83 -7.50 4.45
C VAL A 87 -0.59 -8.89 5.02
N VAL A 88 -0.20 -9.83 4.15
CA VAL A 88 -0.05 -11.24 4.52
C VAL A 88 1.41 -11.69 4.55
N LYS A 89 2.32 -10.94 3.91
CA LYS A 89 3.75 -11.20 4.03
C LYS A 89 4.28 -10.51 5.29
N SER A 90 4.78 -11.31 6.23
CA SER A 90 5.47 -10.83 7.44
C SER A 90 6.73 -10.02 7.10
N ASP A 91 7.34 -10.31 5.95
CA ASP A 91 8.40 -9.52 5.34
C ASP A 91 8.25 -9.55 3.81
N PRO A 92 7.53 -8.58 3.19
CA PRO A 92 7.42 -8.49 1.74
C PRO A 92 8.76 -8.28 1.04
N TRP A 93 9.79 -7.91 1.80
CA TRP A 93 11.06 -7.35 1.36
C TRP A 93 12.27 -8.21 1.71
N GLY A 94 12.08 -9.36 2.37
CA GLY A 94 13.16 -10.22 2.85
C GLY A 94 14.10 -10.75 1.76
N GLN A 95 13.69 -10.65 0.49
CA GLN A 95 14.50 -11.00 -0.68
C GLN A 95 15.50 -9.89 -1.10
N ASP A 96 15.33 -8.63 -0.66
CA ASP A 96 16.25 -7.52 -0.96
C ASP A 96 17.50 -7.51 -0.04
N ARG A 97 17.67 -8.52 0.83
CA ARG A 97 18.90 -8.77 1.59
C ARG A 97 19.80 -9.76 0.83
N ILE A 98 20.40 -9.34 -0.28
CA ILE A 98 21.68 -9.91 -0.72
C ILE A 98 22.74 -8.89 -0.33
N LEU A 99 23.47 -9.19 0.75
CA LEU A 99 24.72 -8.51 1.11
C LEU A 99 25.84 -8.99 0.19
#